data_AF-A0A067DK87-F1
#
_entry.id   AF-A0A067DK87-F1
#
_cell.length_a   1.000
_cell.length_b   1.000
_cell.length_c   1.000
_cell.angle_alpha   90.00
_cell.angle_beta   90.00
_cell.angle_gamma   90.00
#
_symmetry.space_group_name_H-M   'P 1'
#
loop_
_entity.id
_entity.type
_entity.pdbx_description
1 polymer ?
#
loop_
_entity_poly.entity_id
_entity_poly.type
_entity_poly.pdbx_seq_one_letter_code
_entity_poly.pdbx_strand_id
1 'polypeptide(L)'
;MTDRIGHDTLTLADGSIGKLPDHLLIEIFIRVPVSEWAETSCVKKQWANMFRGECLWQAALARTFPRAAQAKRWPGPIPRGLSRRRYIALQVSKQIFSLDGEMDEIVGHAYLFLKEQLELSTMPPPSGVLHGTIIDQFIACGKSRDTAHELASQIWLAVIDNLEENEQTFLLLKRLALEGDVSCHFETLFISYLFLKTY
;
A
#
# COMPACT_ATOMS: atom_id res chain seq x y z
N MET A 1 -27.29 -14.48 62.33
CA MET A 1 -26.16 -15.22 61.73
C MET A 1 -26.12 -14.86 60.26
N THR A 2 -25.19 -13.96 59.94
CA THR A 2 -24.81 -13.49 58.61
C THR A 2 -23.96 -14.55 57.93
N ASP A 3 -24.27 -14.87 56.67
CA ASP A 3 -23.21 -15.12 55.69
C ASP A 3 -23.64 -14.57 54.34
N ARG A 4 -23.02 -13.45 53.98
CA ARG A 4 -22.98 -12.88 52.64
C ARG A 4 -22.10 -13.80 51.82
N ILE A 5 -22.70 -14.51 50.86
CA ILE A 5 -21.97 -15.25 49.85
C ILE A 5 -21.11 -14.23 49.08
N GLY A 6 -19.81 -14.32 49.32
CA GLY A 6 -18.80 -13.44 48.80
C GLY A 6 -18.77 -13.47 47.28
N HIS A 7 -18.74 -12.26 46.74
CA HIS A 7 -18.14 -11.87 45.47
C HIS A 7 -16.89 -12.71 45.13
N ASP A 8 -17.07 -13.82 44.43
CA ASP A 8 -16.03 -14.41 43.58
C ASP A 8 -16.04 -13.68 42.23
N THR A 9 -15.88 -12.35 42.29
CA THR A 9 -15.32 -11.62 41.16
C THR A 9 -13.87 -12.01 41.12
N LEU A 10 -13.59 -13.03 40.30
CA LEU A 10 -12.28 -13.33 39.76
C LEU A 10 -11.57 -12.00 39.49
N THR A 11 -10.65 -11.68 40.39
CA THR A 11 -9.63 -10.66 40.28
C THR A 11 -8.77 -11.10 39.09
N LEU A 12 -9.28 -10.85 37.88
CA LEU A 12 -8.52 -10.87 36.64
C LEU A 12 -7.43 -9.82 36.82
N ALA A 13 -6.29 -10.33 37.25
CA ALA A 13 -5.01 -9.68 37.46
C ALA A 13 -4.93 -8.25 36.89
N ASP A 14 -4.57 -7.31 37.76
CA ASP A 14 -4.11 -5.94 37.48
C ASP A 14 -2.81 -5.87 36.61
N GLY A 15 -2.56 -6.88 35.77
CA GLY A 15 -1.57 -6.89 34.71
C GLY A 15 -2.15 -6.25 33.45
N SER A 16 -2.40 -4.94 33.49
CA SER A 16 -2.86 -4.25 32.29
C SER A 16 -1.86 -4.43 31.16
N ILE A 17 -2.31 -4.86 29.97
CA ILE A 17 -1.50 -5.06 28.76
C ILE A 17 -0.59 -3.83 28.51
N GLY A 18 -1.08 -2.62 28.82
CA GLY A 18 -0.32 -1.38 28.72
C GLY A 18 0.89 -1.23 29.65
N LYS A 19 1.19 -2.18 30.53
CA LYS A 19 2.42 -2.26 31.35
C LYS A 19 3.52 -3.10 30.72
N LEU A 20 3.22 -3.83 29.64
CA LEU A 20 4.21 -4.65 28.94
C LEU A 20 5.28 -3.75 28.26
N PRO A 21 6.53 -4.21 28.19
CA PRO A 21 7.56 -3.60 27.36
C PRO A 21 7.13 -3.46 25.89
N ASP A 22 7.55 -2.37 25.24
CA ASP A 22 7.16 -2.04 23.87
C ASP A 22 7.44 -3.19 22.87
N HIS A 23 8.57 -3.89 23.00
CA HIS A 23 8.89 -5.00 22.08
C HIS A 23 7.90 -6.18 22.18
N LEU A 24 7.35 -6.46 23.37
CA LEU A 24 6.32 -7.48 23.54
C LEU A 24 4.97 -7.01 22.98
N LEU A 25 4.65 -5.73 23.18
CA LEU A 25 3.46 -5.13 22.59
C LEU A 25 3.52 -5.15 21.05
N ILE A 26 4.66 -4.83 20.45
CA ILE A 26 4.86 -4.95 18.99
C ILE A 26 4.61 -6.39 18.54
N GLU A 27 5.21 -7.39 19.21
CA GLU A 27 5.05 -8.80 18.84
C GLU A 27 3.59 -9.26 18.94
N ILE A 28 2.83 -8.73 19.90
CA ILE A 28 1.39 -8.98 20.00
C ILE A 28 0.66 -8.31 18.84
N PHE A 29 0.89 -7.02 18.59
CA PHE A 29 0.19 -6.27 17.55
C PHE A 29 0.42 -6.83 16.14
N ILE A 30 1.64 -7.25 15.80
CA ILE A 30 1.93 -7.80 14.46
C ILE A 30 1.28 -9.18 14.21
N ARG A 31 0.70 -9.81 15.24
CA ARG A 31 -0.08 -11.05 15.12
C ARG A 31 -1.57 -10.79 14.90
N VAL A 32 -2.05 -9.58 15.17
CA VAL A 32 -3.42 -9.14 14.89
C VAL A 32 -3.55 -8.85 13.38
N PRO A 33 -4.70 -9.15 12.75
CA PRO A 33 -4.95 -8.77 11.36
C PRO A 33 -4.78 -7.27 11.11
N VAL A 34 -4.17 -6.89 9.97
CA VAL A 34 -3.87 -5.49 9.62
C VAL A 34 -5.14 -4.62 9.58
N SER A 35 -6.29 -5.21 9.24
CA SER A 35 -7.60 -4.54 9.25
C SER A 35 -7.96 -3.93 10.60
N GLU A 36 -7.49 -4.52 11.70
CA GLU A 36 -7.81 -4.08 13.07
C GLU A 36 -6.76 -3.11 13.64
N TRP A 37 -5.68 -2.84 12.90
CA TRP A 37 -4.57 -2.02 13.40
C TRP A 37 -4.97 -0.56 13.60
N ALA A 38 -5.87 -0.03 12.76
CA ALA A 38 -6.37 1.32 12.91
C ALA A 38 -7.08 1.49 14.27
N GLU A 39 -8.02 0.59 14.58
CA GLU A 39 -8.76 0.58 15.84
C GLU A 39 -7.83 0.34 17.03
N THR A 40 -6.91 -0.63 16.92
CA THR A 40 -5.92 -0.93 17.96
C THR A 40 -5.05 0.29 18.27
N SER A 41 -4.61 1.03 17.25
CA SER A 41 -3.78 2.22 17.43
C SER A 41 -4.49 3.34 18.20
N CYS A 42 -5.83 3.39 18.15
CA CYS A 42 -6.65 4.43 18.79
C CYS A 42 -6.90 4.18 20.29
N VAL A 43 -6.63 2.98 20.81
CA VAL A 43 -6.93 2.61 22.20
C VAL A 43 -6.10 3.40 23.22
N LYS A 44 -4.82 3.67 22.93
CA LYS A 44 -3.91 4.37 23.85
C LYS A 44 -2.88 5.18 23.08
N LYS A 45 -2.55 6.38 23.57
CA LYS A 45 -1.52 7.26 22.97
C LYS A 45 -0.16 6.55 22.76
N GLN A 46 0.25 5.72 23.71
CA GLN A 46 1.48 4.91 23.59
C GLN A 46 1.41 3.99 22.35
N TRP A 47 0.28 3.31 22.15
CA TRP A 47 0.10 2.39 21.04
C TRP A 47 0.06 3.15 19.71
N ALA A 48 -0.66 4.27 19.65
CA ALA A 48 -0.63 5.17 18.49
C ALA A 48 0.80 5.56 18.09
N ASN A 49 1.65 5.88 19.06
CA ASN A 49 3.06 6.20 18.81
C ASN A 49 3.83 5.00 18.25
N MET A 50 3.56 3.79 18.74
CA MET A 50 4.19 2.56 18.22
C MET A 50 3.79 2.28 16.77
N PHE A 51 2.51 2.44 16.41
CA PHE A 51 2.02 2.29 15.03
C PHE A 51 2.56 3.38 14.07
N ARG A 52 3.03 4.51 14.59
CA ARG A 52 3.76 5.52 13.80
C ARG A 52 5.26 5.23 13.69
N GLY A 53 5.80 4.41 14.60
CA GLY A 53 7.21 4.09 14.68
C GLY A 53 7.65 3.02 13.69
N GLU A 54 8.90 3.13 13.26
CA GLU A 54 9.49 2.23 12.27
C GLU A 54 9.63 0.78 12.76
N CYS A 55 9.91 0.58 14.06
CA CYS A 55 10.14 -0.75 14.64
C CYS A 55 8.96 -1.72 14.44
N LEU A 56 7.72 -1.23 14.58
CA LEU A 56 6.52 -2.05 14.40
C LEU A 56 6.40 -2.51 12.95
N TRP A 57 6.57 -1.60 11.99
CA TRP A 57 6.48 -1.91 10.57
C TRP A 57 7.65 -2.79 10.08
N GLN A 58 8.85 -2.61 10.63
CA GLN A 58 9.98 -3.50 10.36
C GLN A 58 9.71 -4.92 10.84
N ALA A 59 9.20 -5.08 12.07
CA ALA A 59 8.83 -6.39 12.62
C ALA A 59 7.70 -7.04 11.79
N ALA A 60 6.70 -6.25 11.39
CA ALA A 60 5.62 -6.71 10.53
C ALA A 60 6.12 -7.17 9.15
N LEU A 61 7.01 -6.41 8.52
CA LEU A 61 7.65 -6.79 7.25
C LEU A 61 8.44 -8.09 7.38
N ALA A 62 9.29 -8.20 8.39
CA ALA A 62 10.11 -9.39 8.62
C ALA A 62 9.25 -10.64 8.84
N ARG A 63 8.10 -10.49 9.50
CA ARG A 63 7.15 -11.57 9.77
C ARG A 63 6.35 -11.96 8.53
N THR A 64 5.71 -11.01 7.85
CA THR A 64 4.79 -11.29 6.74
C THR A 64 5.52 -11.55 5.43
N PHE A 65 6.65 -10.89 5.20
CA PHE A 65 7.41 -10.91 3.95
C PHE A 65 8.92 -11.07 4.18
N PRO A 66 9.36 -12.20 4.79
CA PRO A 66 10.75 -12.36 5.23
C PRO A 66 11.78 -12.21 4.09
N ARG A 67 11.44 -12.66 2.88
CA ARG A 67 12.32 -12.53 1.70
C ARG A 67 12.43 -11.09 1.21
N ALA A 68 11.31 -10.38 1.10
CA ALA A 68 11.30 -8.98 0.66
C ALA A 68 11.94 -8.05 1.71
N ALA A 69 11.80 -8.36 3.00
CA ALA A 69 12.46 -7.59 4.07
C ALA A 69 13.98 -7.48 3.84
N GLN A 70 14.60 -8.54 3.31
CA GLN A 70 16.04 -8.63 3.02
C GLN A 70 16.43 -8.15 1.61
N ALA A 71 15.46 -7.85 0.74
CA ALA A 71 15.75 -7.44 -0.63
C ALA A 71 16.57 -6.13 -0.66
N LYS A 72 17.53 -6.06 -1.59
CA LYS A 72 18.35 -4.86 -1.80
C LYS A 72 17.49 -3.70 -2.31
N ARG A 73 17.97 -2.48 -2.09
CA ARG A 73 17.39 -1.28 -2.69
C ARG A 73 17.51 -1.38 -4.22
N TRP A 74 16.44 -1.07 -4.94
CA TRP A 74 16.46 -0.97 -6.41
C TRP A 74 16.93 0.42 -6.88
N PRO A 75 17.54 0.51 -8.06
CA PRO A 75 17.83 1.79 -8.72
C PRO A 75 16.54 2.40 -9.31
N GLY A 76 16.60 3.66 -9.75
CA GLY A 76 15.51 4.31 -10.49
C GLY A 76 14.79 5.44 -9.73
N PRO A 77 13.80 6.08 -10.39
CA PRO A 77 13.16 7.31 -9.90
C PRO A 77 12.17 7.09 -8.73
N ILE A 78 11.61 5.90 -8.58
CA ILE A 78 10.60 5.59 -7.54
C ILE A 78 11.28 5.11 -6.25
N PRO A 79 11.21 5.90 -5.17
CA PRO A 79 11.90 5.55 -3.94
C PRO A 79 11.17 4.44 -3.18
N ARG A 80 11.96 3.59 -2.53
CA ARG A 80 11.49 2.51 -1.64
C ARG A 80 10.79 2.99 -0.37
N GLY A 81 11.14 4.18 0.13
CA GLY A 81 10.59 4.70 1.39
C GLY A 81 10.94 3.86 2.62
N LEU A 82 10.21 4.11 3.72
CA LEU A 82 10.37 3.44 5.01
C LEU A 82 9.52 2.16 5.11
N SER A 83 9.66 1.40 6.20
CA SER A 83 9.04 0.07 6.33
C SER A 83 7.53 0.08 6.22
N ARG A 84 6.85 1.14 6.67
CA ARG A 84 5.40 1.27 6.46
C ARG A 84 5.04 1.28 4.97
N ARG A 85 5.72 2.10 4.16
CA ARG A 85 5.46 2.17 2.70
C ARG A 85 5.75 0.84 2.04
N ARG A 86 6.87 0.21 2.39
CA ARG A 86 7.25 -1.12 1.89
C ARG A 86 6.22 -2.19 2.24
N TYR A 87 5.69 -2.17 3.47
CA TYR A 87 4.66 -3.11 3.91
C TYR A 87 3.39 -2.96 3.09
N ILE A 88 2.93 -1.72 2.89
CA ILE A 88 1.74 -1.43 2.08
C ILE A 88 1.98 -1.85 0.63
N ALA A 89 3.14 -1.52 0.05
CA ALA A 89 3.49 -1.92 -1.32
C ALA A 89 3.42 -3.45 -1.50
N LEU A 90 3.99 -4.22 -0.57
CA LEU A 90 3.95 -5.68 -0.63
C LEU A 90 2.54 -6.25 -0.43
N GLN A 91 1.73 -5.64 0.42
CA GLN A 91 0.32 -6.03 0.57
C GLN A 91 -0.46 -5.81 -0.73
N VAL A 92 -0.27 -4.65 -1.38
CA VAL A 92 -0.87 -4.35 -2.68
C VAL A 92 -0.40 -5.33 -3.74
N SER A 93 0.91 -5.59 -3.84
CA SER A 93 1.47 -6.57 -4.77
C SER A 93 0.84 -7.96 -4.60
N LYS A 94 0.66 -8.38 -3.34
CA LYS A 94 0.06 -9.68 -3.00
C LYS A 94 -1.42 -9.75 -3.38
N GLN A 95 -2.18 -8.68 -3.18
CA GLN A 95 -3.63 -8.67 -3.38
C GLN A 95 -4.03 -8.45 -4.84
N ILE A 96 -3.33 -7.57 -5.55
CA ILE A 96 -3.75 -7.12 -6.88
C ILE A 96 -3.04 -7.90 -7.99
N PHE A 97 -1.76 -8.22 -7.83
CA PHE A 97 -0.95 -8.72 -8.94
C PHE A 97 -0.69 -10.22 -8.94
N SER A 98 -1.12 -10.97 -7.90
CA SER A 98 -0.99 -12.44 -7.77
C SER A 98 0.28 -13.01 -8.43
N LEU A 99 1.44 -12.39 -8.14
CA LEU A 99 2.70 -12.76 -8.80
C LEU A 99 3.24 -14.07 -8.19
N ASP A 100 3.18 -15.16 -8.96
CA ASP A 100 3.66 -16.51 -8.63
C ASP A 100 5.21 -16.66 -8.60
N GLY A 101 5.93 -15.61 -8.19
CA GLY A 101 7.39 -15.55 -8.17
C GLY A 101 7.91 -14.59 -7.11
N GLU A 102 9.24 -14.34 -7.04
CA GLU A 102 9.81 -13.32 -6.16
C GLU A 102 8.98 -12.03 -6.29
N MET A 103 8.18 -11.73 -5.26
CA MET A 103 7.30 -10.56 -5.26
C MET A 103 8.15 -9.34 -5.54
N ASP A 104 7.94 -8.76 -6.71
CA ASP A 104 8.55 -7.51 -7.09
C ASP A 104 7.93 -6.42 -6.23
N GLU A 105 8.53 -6.15 -5.06
CA GLU A 105 8.21 -5.04 -4.15
C GLU A 105 8.01 -3.75 -4.96
N ILE A 106 8.79 -3.60 -6.05
CA ILE A 106 8.72 -2.49 -6.97
C ILE A 106 7.36 -2.31 -7.67
N VAL A 107 6.62 -3.38 -7.99
CA VAL A 107 5.28 -3.28 -8.61
C VAL A 107 4.32 -2.56 -7.67
N GLY A 108 4.32 -2.95 -6.40
CA GLY A 108 3.52 -2.30 -5.36
C GLY A 108 3.94 -0.85 -5.13
N HIS A 109 5.24 -0.55 -5.21
CA HIS A 109 5.70 0.84 -5.11
C HIS A 109 5.32 1.69 -6.31
N ALA A 110 5.33 1.13 -7.52
CA ALA A 110 4.88 1.81 -8.72
C ALA A 110 3.37 2.09 -8.67
N TYR A 111 2.58 1.13 -8.19
CA TYR A 111 1.15 1.33 -7.90
C TYR A 111 0.93 2.48 -6.91
N LEU A 112 1.61 2.45 -5.75
CA LEU A 112 1.44 3.50 -4.74
C LEU A 112 1.90 4.87 -5.25
N PHE A 113 3.01 4.92 -5.98
CA PHE A 113 3.48 6.14 -6.62
C PHE A 113 2.41 6.73 -7.54
N LEU A 114 1.88 5.92 -8.47
CA LEU A 114 0.88 6.39 -9.41
C LEU A 114 -0.39 6.86 -8.70
N LYS A 115 -0.90 6.06 -7.75
CA LYS A 115 -2.07 6.39 -6.95
C LYS A 115 -1.89 7.74 -6.20
N GLU A 116 -0.74 7.93 -5.56
CA GLU A 116 -0.40 9.19 -4.87
C GLU A 116 -0.35 10.39 -5.82
N GLN A 117 0.21 10.22 -7.03
CA GLN A 117 0.25 11.30 -8.02
C GLN A 117 -1.15 11.68 -8.51
N LEU A 118 -2.07 10.73 -8.60
CA LEU A 118 -3.44 10.95 -9.08
C LEU A 118 -4.37 11.51 -7.98
N GLU A 119 -4.25 11.04 -6.74
CA GLU A 119 -5.15 11.42 -5.64
C GLU A 119 -4.70 12.66 -4.86
N LEU A 120 -3.40 12.86 -4.67
CA LEU A 120 -2.88 13.90 -3.77
C LEU A 120 -2.33 15.13 -4.48
N SER A 121 -2.08 15.04 -5.79
CA SER A 121 -1.57 16.18 -6.54
C SER A 121 -2.72 17.10 -6.95
N THR A 122 -2.65 18.38 -6.56
CA THR A 122 -3.57 19.41 -7.06
C THR A 122 -3.36 19.71 -8.55
N MET A 123 -2.18 19.38 -9.09
CA MET A 123 -1.86 19.38 -10.51
C MET A 123 -0.98 18.17 -10.84
N PRO A 124 -1.57 16.99 -11.11
CA PRO A 124 -0.78 15.80 -11.46
C PRO A 124 0.08 16.08 -12.70
N PRO A 125 1.31 15.55 -12.76
CA PRO A 125 2.09 15.55 -14.00
C PRO A 125 1.28 14.92 -15.15
N PRO A 126 1.57 15.28 -16.41
CA PRO A 126 0.92 14.68 -17.56
C PRO A 126 1.02 13.15 -17.52
N SER A 127 -0.04 12.48 -17.94
CA SER A 127 -0.14 11.01 -17.99
C SER A 127 1.06 10.35 -18.66
N GLY A 128 1.55 10.90 -19.77
CA GLY A 128 2.75 10.41 -20.47
C GLY A 128 4.03 10.45 -19.62
N VAL A 129 4.20 11.46 -18.77
CA VAL A 129 5.35 11.57 -17.85
C VAL A 129 5.26 10.50 -16.76
N LEU A 130 4.06 10.31 -16.20
CA LEU A 130 3.81 9.28 -15.18
C LEU A 130 4.03 7.87 -15.74
N HIS A 131 3.51 7.59 -16.93
CA HIS A 131 3.69 6.32 -17.62
C HIS A 131 5.17 6.06 -17.95
N GLY A 132 5.87 7.06 -18.52
CA GLY A 132 7.30 6.98 -18.79
C GLY A 132 8.14 6.71 -17.53
N THR A 133 7.83 7.39 -16.42
CA THR A 133 8.52 7.19 -15.13
C THR A 133 8.39 5.75 -14.62
N ILE A 134 7.21 5.14 -14.76
CA ILE A 134 6.97 3.76 -14.34
C ILE A 134 7.75 2.78 -15.24
N ILE A 135 7.76 3.01 -16.55
CA ILE A 135 8.54 2.19 -17.50
C ILE A 135 10.04 2.29 -17.17
N ASP A 136 10.56 3.51 -17.04
CA ASP A 136 11.97 3.75 -16.72
C ASP A 136 12.37 3.08 -15.42
N GLN A 137 11.48 3.07 -14.43
CA GLN A 137 11.69 2.37 -13.18
C GLN A 137 11.83 0.85 -13.37
N PHE A 138 10.98 0.21 -14.17
CA PHE A 138 11.09 -1.23 -14.43
C PHE A 138 12.32 -1.58 -15.26
N ILE A 139 12.66 -0.76 -16.25
CA ILE A 139 13.88 -0.93 -17.05
C ILE A 139 15.13 -0.79 -16.15
N ALA A 140 15.16 0.19 -15.25
CA ALA A 140 16.25 0.35 -14.29
C ALA A 140 16.39 -0.87 -13.36
N CYS A 141 15.28 -1.52 -13.02
CA CYS A 141 15.26 -2.79 -12.28
C CYS A 141 15.63 -4.02 -13.12
N GLY A 142 16.03 -3.86 -14.38
CA GLY A 142 16.48 -4.92 -15.27
C GLY A 142 15.37 -5.66 -16.02
N LYS A 143 14.13 -5.14 -16.03
CA LYS A 143 13.06 -5.70 -16.85
C LYS A 143 13.27 -5.35 -18.31
N SER A 144 12.85 -6.23 -19.22
CA SER A 144 12.82 -5.93 -20.65
C SER A 144 11.86 -4.76 -20.93
N ARG A 145 12.05 -4.07 -22.06
CA ARG A 145 11.15 -2.98 -22.47
C ARG A 145 9.70 -3.46 -22.56
N ASP A 146 9.46 -4.61 -23.20
CA ASP A 146 8.11 -5.15 -23.39
C ASP A 146 7.44 -5.49 -22.05
N THR A 147 8.18 -6.15 -21.14
CA THR A 147 7.70 -6.43 -19.78
C THR A 147 7.45 -5.15 -18.98
N ALA A 148 8.29 -4.13 -19.12
CA ALA A 148 8.12 -2.86 -18.44
C ALA A 148 6.84 -2.13 -18.90
N HIS A 149 6.56 -2.14 -20.21
CA HIS A 149 5.31 -1.60 -20.76
C HIS A 149 4.09 -2.39 -20.28
N GLU A 150 4.16 -3.72 -20.28
CA GLU A 150 3.07 -4.58 -19.80
C GLU A 150 2.77 -4.32 -18.32
N LEU A 151 3.79 -4.32 -17.45
CA LEU A 151 3.62 -4.05 -16.02
C LEU A 151 3.10 -2.63 -15.76
N ALA A 152 3.61 -1.62 -16.47
CA ALA A 152 3.10 -0.26 -16.37
C ALA A 152 1.62 -0.20 -16.73
N SER A 153 1.20 -0.92 -17.78
CA SER A 153 -0.19 -0.99 -18.23
C SER A 153 -1.10 -1.62 -17.17
N GLN A 154 -0.68 -2.76 -16.60
CA GLN A 154 -1.41 -3.43 -15.53
C GLN A 154 -1.54 -2.54 -14.29
N ILE A 155 -0.48 -1.81 -13.92
CA ILE A 155 -0.51 -0.87 -12.80
C ILE A 155 -1.50 0.27 -13.04
N TRP A 156 -1.52 0.86 -14.23
CA TRP A 156 -2.46 1.92 -14.57
C TRP A 156 -3.92 1.48 -14.44
N LEU A 157 -4.26 0.32 -15.00
CA LEU A 157 -5.61 -0.26 -14.86
C LEU A 157 -5.95 -0.52 -13.39
N ALA A 158 -5.05 -1.19 -12.67
CA ALA A 158 -5.23 -1.47 -11.26
C ALA A 158 -5.45 -0.20 -10.42
N VAL A 159 -4.70 0.88 -10.67
CA VAL A 159 -4.87 2.13 -9.92
C VAL A 159 -6.23 2.74 -10.21
N ILE A 160 -6.64 2.86 -11.47
CA ILE A 160 -7.93 3.45 -11.86
C ILE A 160 -9.10 2.64 -11.31
N ASP A 161 -8.96 1.32 -11.23
CA ASP A 161 -9.97 0.43 -10.64
C ASP A 161 -10.16 0.62 -9.15
N ASN A 162 -9.14 1.14 -8.48
CA ASN A 162 -9.11 1.32 -7.04
C ASN A 162 -9.06 2.79 -6.61
N LEU A 163 -9.36 3.73 -7.52
CA LEU A 163 -9.64 5.13 -7.17
C LEU A 163 -11.02 5.24 -6.53
N GLU A 164 -11.19 6.18 -5.61
CA GLU A 164 -12.48 6.45 -4.98
C GLU A 164 -13.51 6.98 -6.00
N GLU A 165 -14.75 6.50 -5.94
CA GLU A 165 -15.84 6.97 -6.81
C GLU A 165 -16.38 8.32 -6.31
N ASN A 166 -15.71 9.40 -6.69
CA ASN A 166 -16.11 10.76 -6.35
C ASN A 166 -15.94 11.73 -7.54
N GLU A 167 -16.43 12.96 -7.39
CA GLU A 167 -16.38 13.98 -8.45
C GLU A 167 -14.93 14.32 -8.86
N GLN A 168 -13.99 14.29 -7.92
CA GLN A 168 -12.58 14.56 -8.20
C GLN A 168 -11.99 13.48 -9.11
N THR A 169 -12.28 12.21 -8.84
CA THR A 169 -11.91 11.09 -9.70
C THR A 169 -12.52 11.24 -11.09
N PHE A 170 -13.80 11.60 -11.20
CA PHE A 170 -14.43 11.83 -12.50
C PHE A 170 -13.71 12.93 -13.31
N LEU A 171 -13.40 14.06 -12.67
CA LEU A 171 -12.66 15.16 -13.32
C LEU A 171 -11.25 14.74 -13.74
N LEU A 172 -10.58 13.93 -12.92
CA LEU A 172 -9.29 13.36 -13.24
C LEU A 172 -9.39 12.44 -14.47
N LEU A 173 -10.34 11.51 -14.50
CA LEU A 173 -10.52 10.57 -15.61
C LEU A 173 -10.85 11.33 -16.91
N LYS A 174 -11.70 12.37 -16.83
CA LYS A 174 -11.98 13.25 -17.96
C LYS A 174 -10.73 13.95 -18.48
N ARG A 175 -9.88 14.47 -17.58
CA ARG A 175 -8.60 15.08 -17.95
C ARG A 175 -7.69 14.06 -18.64
N LEU A 176 -7.53 12.87 -18.07
CA LEU A 176 -6.70 11.80 -18.65
C LEU A 176 -7.17 11.41 -20.06
N ALA A 177 -8.49 11.33 -20.27
CA ALA A 177 -9.05 11.05 -21.58
C ALA A 177 -8.78 12.18 -22.61
N LEU A 178 -8.72 13.44 -22.15
CA LEU A 178 -8.41 14.59 -23.00
C LEU A 178 -6.91 14.75 -23.27
N GLU A 179 -6.04 14.26 -22.39
CA GLU A 179 -4.59 14.25 -22.58
C GLU A 179 -4.10 13.23 -23.62
N GLY A 180 -4.93 12.27 -24.01
CA GLY A 180 -4.57 11.21 -24.95
C GLY A 180 -4.27 11.72 -26.35
N ASP A 181 -2.99 12.02 -26.63
CA ASP A 181 -2.45 12.34 -27.95
C ASP A 181 -1.71 11.13 -28.56
N VAL A 182 -2.51 10.24 -29.18
CA VAL A 182 -2.29 9.29 -30.30
C VAL A 182 -1.07 8.32 -30.32
N SER A 183 -0.16 8.30 -29.35
CA SER A 183 1.16 7.68 -29.63
C SER A 183 1.39 6.24 -29.11
N CYS A 184 0.45 5.58 -28.42
CA CYS A 184 0.64 4.17 -28.00
C CYS A 184 -0.64 3.30 -28.04
N HIS A 185 -0.50 2.05 -28.51
CA HIS A 185 -1.55 1.01 -28.54
C HIS A 185 -2.24 0.76 -27.17
N PHE A 186 -1.55 1.13 -26.08
CA PHE A 186 -2.06 1.13 -24.70
C PHE A 186 -3.19 2.15 -24.48
N GLU A 187 -3.12 3.33 -25.10
CA GLU A 187 -4.10 4.40 -24.90
C GLU A 187 -5.46 4.07 -25.51
N THR A 188 -5.55 3.28 -26.58
CA THR A 188 -6.85 2.95 -27.19
C THR A 188 -7.70 2.06 -26.29
N LEU A 189 -7.10 1.04 -25.67
CA LEU A 189 -7.79 0.16 -24.71
C LEU A 189 -8.08 0.90 -23.39
N PHE A 190 -7.13 1.72 -22.94
CA PHE A 190 -7.26 2.52 -21.72
C PHE A 190 -8.31 3.62 -21.85
N ILE A 191 -8.34 4.37 -22.95
CA ILE A 191 -9.37 5.36 -23.26
C ILE A 191 -10.72 4.65 -23.42
N SER A 192 -10.80 3.54 -24.15
CA SER A 192 -12.04 2.76 -24.26
C SER A 192 -12.55 2.30 -22.88
N TYR A 193 -11.65 1.85 -22.02
CA TYR A 193 -11.96 1.46 -20.64
C TYR A 193 -12.44 2.65 -19.80
N LEU A 194 -11.75 3.79 -19.88
CA LEU A 194 -12.14 5.02 -19.21
C LEU A 194 -13.51 5.51 -19.68
N PHE A 195 -13.77 5.49 -21.00
CA PHE A 195 -15.09 5.83 -21.56
C PHE A 195 -16.17 4.92 -20.98
N LEU A 196 -15.96 3.61 -20.93
CA LEU A 196 -16.89 2.64 -20.32
C LEU A 196 -17.15 2.88 -18.84
N LYS A 197 -16.20 3.44 -18.09
CA LYS A 197 -16.35 3.73 -16.66
C LYS A 197 -17.00 5.10 -16.37
N THR A 198 -17.08 5.96 -17.38
CA THR A 198 -17.57 7.35 -17.26
C THR A 198 -19.05 7.49 -17.68
N TYR A 199 -19.63 6.47 -18.33
CA TYR A 199 -21.03 6.40 -18.79
C TYR A 199 -21.77 5.22 -18.15
#